data_AF-A0AAE1MS44-F1
#
_entry.id   AF-A0AAE1MS44-F1
#
_cell.length_a   1.000
_cell.length_b   1.000
_cell.length_c   1.000
_cell.angle_alpha   90.00
_cell.angle_beta   90.00
_cell.angle_gamma   90.00
#
_symmetry.space_group_name_H-M   'P 1'
#
loop_
_entity.id
_entity.type
_entity.pdbx_description
1 polymer ?
#
loop_
_entity_poly.entity_id
_entity_poly.type
_entity_poly.pdbx_seq_one_letter_code
_entity_poly.pdbx_strand_id
1 'polypeptide(L)'
;MAVVEKHKALWKKIGYTIMTDRWTDKRRSIINFCVHSSMGIVFLKSIDASHITKIADKIFQMIDEVVMVVGEENVVQVVTDNVANYKAAGALLMEKRKQIYWTPCAAHCIDLMLEDL
;
A
#
# COMPACT_ATOMS: atom_id res chain seq x y z
N MET A 1 17.28 11.05 -7.35
CA MET A 1 17.20 9.94 -8.33
C MET A 1 18.13 8.76 -8.05
N ALA A 2 19.34 8.93 -7.47
CA ALA A 2 20.27 7.81 -7.21
C ALA A 2 19.83 6.80 -6.12
N VAL A 3 19.02 7.21 -5.14
CA VAL A 3 18.59 6.34 -4.02
C VAL A 3 17.55 5.32 -4.46
N VAL A 4 16.60 5.74 -5.30
CA VAL A 4 15.55 4.88 -5.85
C VAL A 4 16.18 3.79 -6.72
N GLU A 5 17.10 4.15 -7.62
CA GLU A 5 17.79 3.18 -8.49
C GLU A 5 18.67 2.18 -7.72
N LYS A 6 19.30 2.59 -6.61
CA LYS A 6 19.99 1.66 -5.70
C LYS A 6 19.04 0.66 -5.04
N HIS A 7 17.84 1.10 -4.66
CA HIS A 7 16.79 0.18 -4.19
C HIS A 7 16.36 -0.74 -5.33
N LYS A 8 16.18 -0.23 -6.56
CA LYS A 8 15.80 -1.02 -7.74
C LYS A 8 16.76 -2.17 -8.04
N ALA A 9 18.06 -1.95 -7.90
CA ALA A 9 19.07 -2.98 -8.14
C ALA A 9 18.97 -4.17 -7.17
N LEU A 10 18.36 -4.00 -6.00
CA LEU A 10 18.21 -5.02 -4.95
C LEU A 10 16.80 -5.60 -4.86
N TRP A 11 15.91 -5.22 -5.77
CA TRP A 11 14.52 -5.65 -5.85
C TRP A 11 14.34 -7.17 -5.72
N LYS A 12 15.15 -7.94 -6.47
CA LYS A 12 15.04 -9.41 -6.54
C LYS A 12 15.55 -10.17 -5.32
N LYS A 13 16.24 -9.52 -4.38
CA LYS A 13 17.03 -10.23 -3.34
C LYS A 13 16.44 -10.16 -1.94
N ILE A 14 15.67 -9.12 -1.63
CA ILE A 14 15.30 -8.76 -0.25
C ILE A 14 13.78 -8.81 -0.04
N GLY A 15 12.98 -8.68 -1.11
CA GLY A 15 11.53 -8.54 -1.01
C GLY A 15 11.13 -7.20 -0.40
N TYR A 16 9.99 -6.67 -0.84
CA TYR A 16 9.54 -5.33 -0.47
C TYR A 16 8.13 -5.37 0.10
N THR A 17 7.87 -4.43 1.01
CA THR A 17 6.54 -4.12 1.50
C THR A 17 6.06 -2.84 0.86
N ILE A 18 4.93 -2.88 0.17
CA ILE A 18 4.23 -1.67 -0.26
C ILE A 18 3.35 -1.21 0.91
N MET A 19 3.46 0.05 1.27
CA MET A 19 2.64 0.67 2.31
C MET A 19 1.79 1.77 1.70
N THR A 20 0.52 1.81 2.06
CA THR A 20 -0.37 2.92 1.71
C THR A 20 -0.70 3.73 2.95
N ASP A 21 -0.56 5.04 2.86
CA ASP A 21 -0.99 5.97 3.90
C ASP A 21 -2.05 6.91 3.31
N ARG A 22 -3.22 6.96 3.96
CA ARG A 22 -4.31 7.78 3.51
C ARG A 22 -4.47 8.98 4.43
N TRP A 23 -4.51 10.15 3.82
CA TRP A 23 -4.86 11.38 4.51
C TRP A 23 -6.10 12.00 3.88
N THR A 24 -7.04 12.47 4.68
CA THR A 24 -8.28 13.10 4.20
C THR A 24 -8.55 14.38 5.00
N ASP A 25 -8.80 15.49 4.30
CA ASP A 25 -9.31 16.74 4.87
C ASP A 25 -10.74 17.03 4.38
N LYS A 26 -11.29 18.20 4.74
CA LYS A 26 -12.66 18.62 4.37
C LYS A 26 -12.93 18.70 2.86
N ARG A 27 -11.89 18.79 2.03
CA ARG A 27 -11.96 19.05 0.59
C ARG A 27 -11.32 17.96 -0.26
N ARG A 28 -10.28 17.28 0.25
CA ARG A 28 -9.47 16.34 -0.52
C ARG A 28 -9.11 15.08 0.26
N SER A 29 -8.99 13.99 -0.47
CA SER A 29 -8.39 12.75 0.03
C SER A 29 -7.16 12.43 -0.80
N ILE A 30 -6.07 12.08 -0.15
CA ILE A 30 -4.81 11.73 -0.79
C ILE A 30 -4.37 10.36 -0.29
N ILE A 31 -3.87 9.52 -1.20
CA ILE A 31 -3.26 8.23 -0.86
C ILE A 31 -1.79 8.26 -1.27
N ASN A 32 -0.90 8.11 -0.30
CA ASN A 32 0.52 8.01 -0.50
C ASN A 32 0.93 6.53 -0.60
N PHE A 33 1.81 6.23 -1.56
CA PHE A 33 2.41 4.92 -1.72
C PHE A 33 3.89 5.00 -1.39
N CYS A 34 4.31 4.17 -0.44
CA CYS A 34 5.69 4.01 -0.02
C CYS A 34 6.11 2.56 -0.20
N VAL A 35 7.40 2.35 -0.39
CA VAL A 35 8.02 1.02 -0.46
C VAL A 35 9.06 0.92 0.64
N HIS A 36 8.94 -0.13 1.45
CA HIS A 36 9.83 -0.42 2.55
C HIS A 36 10.66 -1.69 2.27
N SER A 37 11.94 -1.63 2.63
CA SER A 37 12.84 -2.79 2.71
C SER A 37 13.86 -2.61 3.83
N SER A 38 14.78 -3.56 3.97
CA SER A 38 15.91 -3.46 4.90
C SER A 38 16.81 -2.24 4.68
N MET A 39 16.66 -1.53 3.57
CA MET A 39 17.40 -0.31 3.25
C MET A 39 16.66 0.98 3.65
N GLY A 40 15.44 0.87 4.15
CA GLY A 40 14.60 1.98 4.56
C GLY A 40 13.32 2.12 3.73
N ILE A 41 12.74 3.32 3.78
CA ILE A 41 11.46 3.66 3.14
C ILE A 41 11.72 4.62 1.99
N VAL A 42 11.11 4.34 0.84
CA VAL A 42 11.12 5.20 -0.35
C VAL A 42 9.68 5.57 -0.69
N PHE A 43 9.41 6.87 -0.78
CA PHE A 43 8.16 7.37 -1.35
C PHE A 43 8.14 7.11 -2.87
N LEU A 44 7.06 6.51 -3.36
CA LEU A 44 6.87 6.24 -4.79
C LEU A 44 6.03 7.32 -5.47
N LYS A 45 4.77 7.46 -5.03
CA LYS A 45 3.80 8.38 -5.63
C LYS A 45 2.70 8.72 -4.64
N SER A 46 1.99 9.79 -4.94
CA SER A 46 0.76 10.18 -4.26
C SER A 46 -0.36 10.27 -5.28
N ILE A 47 -1.56 9.82 -4.91
CA ILE A 47 -2.75 9.82 -5.76
C ILE A 47 -3.83 10.65 -5.08
N ASP A 48 -4.40 11.61 -5.81
CA ASP A 48 -5.63 12.28 -5.39
C ASP A 48 -6.80 11.29 -5.48
N ALA A 49 -7.36 10.96 -4.33
CA ALA A 49 -8.42 10.01 -4.15
C ALA A 49 -9.75 10.69 -3.76
N SER A 50 -9.86 12.01 -3.88
CA SER A 50 -11.05 12.79 -3.49
C SER A 50 -12.35 12.25 -4.13
N HIS A 51 -12.26 11.70 -5.35
CA HIS A 51 -13.37 11.10 -6.09
C HIS A 51 -13.35 9.55 -6.15
N ILE A 52 -12.40 8.91 -5.47
CA ILE A 52 -12.04 7.49 -5.67
C ILE A 52 -12.36 6.63 -4.44
N THR A 53 -12.79 7.21 -3.33
CA THR A 53 -12.51 6.63 -2.01
C THR A 53 -13.54 5.71 -1.38
N LYS A 54 -14.51 5.20 -2.15
CA LYS A 54 -15.55 4.31 -1.60
C LYS A 54 -15.71 2.96 -2.31
N ILE A 55 -14.87 2.64 -3.28
CA ILE A 55 -15.03 1.42 -4.09
C ILE A 55 -13.75 0.58 -3.97
N ALA A 56 -13.90 -0.63 -3.44
CA ALA A 56 -12.80 -1.58 -3.26
C ALA A 56 -12.04 -1.83 -4.57
N ASP A 57 -12.74 -1.97 -5.69
CA ASP A 57 -12.13 -2.22 -7.01
C ASP A 57 -11.17 -1.10 -7.45
N LYS A 58 -11.51 0.16 -7.18
CA LYS A 58 -10.62 1.28 -7.52
C LYS A 58 -9.38 1.29 -6.63
N ILE A 59 -9.53 0.99 -5.35
CA ILE A 59 -8.40 0.87 -4.42
C ILE A 59 -7.49 -0.28 -4.86
N PHE A 60 -8.09 -1.42 -5.19
CA PHE A 60 -7.39 -2.58 -5.73
C PHE A 60 -6.61 -2.21 -7.01
N GLN A 61 -7.24 -1.53 -7.99
CA GLN A 61 -6.56 -1.08 -9.21
C GLN A 61 -5.34 -0.20 -8.91
N MET A 62 -5.46 0.77 -8.00
CA MET A 62 -4.33 1.62 -7.61
C MET A 62 -3.18 0.83 -6.96
N ILE A 63 -3.50 -0.14 -6.09
CA ILE A 63 -2.49 -1.02 -5.47
C ILE A 63 -1.85 -1.91 -6.53
N ASP A 64 -2.66 -2.48 -7.42
CA ASP A 64 -2.22 -3.40 -8.48
C ASP A 64 -1.26 -2.71 -9.46
N GLU A 65 -1.54 -1.46 -9.82
CA GLU A 65 -0.62 -0.62 -10.60
C GLU A 65 0.72 -0.43 -9.90
N VAL A 66 0.71 -0.17 -8.60
CA VAL A 66 1.95 0.02 -7.82
C VAL A 66 2.75 -1.28 -7.74
N VAL A 67 2.08 -2.42 -7.56
CA VAL A 67 2.72 -3.73 -7.62
C VAL A 67 3.37 -3.95 -8.99
N MET A 68 2.71 -3.58 -10.09
CA MET A 68 3.31 -3.68 -11.42
C MET A 68 4.54 -2.77 -11.60
N VAL A 69 4.53 -1.55 -11.03
CA VAL A 69 5.67 -0.63 -11.08
C VAL A 69 6.87 -1.14 -10.30
N VAL A 70 6.64 -1.81 -9.17
CA VAL A 70 7.71 -2.43 -8.34
C VAL A 70 8.15 -3.79 -8.90
N GLY A 71 7.29 -4.46 -9.67
CA GLY A 71 7.45 -5.84 -10.12
C GLY A 71 6.92 -6.82 -9.08
N GLU A 72 5.97 -7.67 -9.49
CA GLU A 72 5.29 -8.63 -8.60
C GLU A 72 6.28 -9.54 -7.88
N GLU A 73 7.33 -10.00 -8.57
CA GLU A 73 8.35 -10.88 -8.02
C GLU A 73 9.18 -10.24 -6.90
N ASN A 74 9.10 -8.91 -6.75
CA ASN A 74 9.83 -8.15 -5.75
C ASN A 74 8.95 -7.78 -4.54
N VAL A 75 7.62 -7.98 -4.63
CA VAL A 75 6.67 -7.62 -3.58
C VAL A 75 6.33 -8.85 -2.75
N VAL A 76 6.51 -8.75 -1.44
CA VAL A 76 6.12 -9.80 -0.48
C VAL A 76 4.80 -9.46 0.18
N GLN A 77 4.57 -8.18 0.45
CA GLN A 77 3.46 -7.73 1.28
C GLN A 77 2.93 -6.36 0.86
N VAL A 78 1.63 -6.17 1.02
CA VAL A 78 0.96 -4.87 0.97
C VAL A 78 0.30 -4.57 2.32
N VAL A 79 0.64 -3.42 2.89
CA VAL A 79 0.09 -2.93 4.15
C VAL A 79 -0.80 -1.72 3.87
N THR A 80 -2.05 -1.77 4.32
CA THR A 80 -3.02 -0.68 4.16
C THR A 80 -3.84 -0.48 5.43
N ASP A 81 -4.64 0.58 5.49
CA ASP A 81 -5.57 0.77 6.61
C ASP A 81 -6.56 -0.39 6.77
N ASN A 82 -7.03 -0.56 8.01
CA ASN A 82 -7.95 -1.62 8.44
C ASN A 82 -9.43 -1.31 8.17
N VAL A 83 -9.72 -0.46 7.18
CA VAL A 83 -11.09 -0.04 6.81
C VAL A 83 -11.69 -1.02 5.80
N ALA A 84 -13.01 -1.22 5.85
CA ALA A 84 -13.74 -2.23 5.05
C ALA A 84 -13.38 -2.26 3.55
N ASN A 85 -13.29 -1.09 2.89
CA ASN A 85 -12.97 -1.03 1.46
C ASN A 85 -11.53 -1.47 1.17
N TYR A 86 -10.60 -1.23 2.08
CA TYR A 86 -9.21 -1.66 1.96
C TYR A 86 -9.05 -3.16 2.25
N LYS A 87 -9.82 -3.69 3.21
CA LYS A 87 -9.91 -5.15 3.42
C LYS A 87 -10.38 -5.87 2.15
N ALA A 88 -11.45 -5.37 1.54
CA ALA A 88 -11.98 -5.93 0.30
C ALA A 88 -10.97 -5.83 -0.85
N ALA A 89 -10.30 -4.68 -1.00
CA ALA A 89 -9.24 -4.52 -2.00
C ALA A 89 -8.04 -5.46 -1.75
N GLY A 90 -7.65 -5.65 -0.49
CA GLY A 90 -6.62 -6.60 -0.09
C GLY A 90 -6.98 -8.04 -0.38
N ALA A 91 -8.25 -8.43 -0.20
CA ALA A 91 -8.74 -9.75 -0.58
C ALA A 91 -8.66 -9.97 -2.09
N LEU A 92 -9.09 -9.00 -2.90
CA LEU A 92 -8.96 -9.04 -4.37
C LEU A 92 -7.49 -9.14 -4.82
N LEU A 93 -6.59 -8.43 -4.12
CA LEU A 93 -5.16 -8.50 -4.37
C LEU A 93 -4.61 -9.91 -4.16
N MET A 94 -4.90 -10.51 -3.00
CA MET A 94 -4.46 -11.88 -2.69
C MET A 94 -5.13 -12.92 -3.60
N GLU A 95 -6.34 -12.64 -4.09
CA GLU A 95 -7.00 -13.49 -5.07
C GLU A 95 -6.24 -13.50 -6.40
N LYS A 96 -5.89 -12.32 -6.92
CA LYS A 96 -5.16 -12.17 -8.19
C LYS A 96 -3.69 -12.59 -8.09
N ARG A 97 -3.01 -12.23 -7.00
CA ARG A 97 -1.55 -12.37 -6.82
C ARG A 97 -1.25 -13.28 -5.64
N LYS A 98 -1.26 -14.59 -5.90
CA LYS A 98 -1.18 -15.64 -4.86
C LYS A 98 0.09 -15.62 -4.01
N GLN A 99 1.14 -14.94 -4.44
CA GLN A 99 2.41 -14.84 -3.73
C GLN A 99 2.53 -13.60 -2.84
N ILE A 100 1.56 -12.67 -2.92
CA ILE A 100 1.56 -11.43 -2.16
C ILE A 100 0.54 -11.53 -1.03
N TYR A 101 0.95 -11.13 0.17
CA TYR A 101 0.06 -11.04 1.32
C TYR A 101 -0.43 -9.61 1.54
N TRP A 102 -1.71 -9.47 1.89
CA TRP A 102 -2.25 -8.24 2.42
C TRP A 102 -2.36 -8.31 3.94
N THR A 103 -2.01 -7.23 4.62
CA THR A 103 -2.15 -7.11 6.09
C THR A 103 -2.63 -5.72 6.48
N PRO A 104 -3.43 -5.59 7.56
CA PRO A 104 -3.83 -4.28 8.05
C PRO A 104 -2.67 -3.53 8.73
N CYS A 105 -2.73 -2.20 8.68
CA CYS A 105 -1.78 -1.31 9.34
C CYS A 105 -1.89 -1.45 10.86
N ALA A 106 -0.79 -1.83 11.51
CA ALA A 106 -0.75 -2.02 12.97
C ALA A 106 -1.04 -0.72 13.75
N ALA A 107 -0.50 0.41 13.30
CA ALA A 107 -0.72 1.71 13.94
C ALA A 107 -2.21 2.08 13.93
N HIS A 108 -2.88 1.91 12.78
CA HIS A 108 -4.30 2.16 12.68
C HIS A 108 -5.15 1.14 13.46
N CYS A 109 -4.71 -0.12 13.57
CA CYS A 109 -5.38 -1.09 14.43
C CYS A 109 -5.32 -0.67 15.91
N ILE A 110 -4.16 -0.20 16.38
CA ILE A 110 -4.00 0.27 17.76
C ILE A 110 -4.85 1.52 18.00
N ASP A 111 -4.88 2.45 17.05
CA ASP A 111 -5.73 3.66 17.11
C ASP A 111 -7.20 3.30 17.32
N LEU A 112 -7.74 2.39 16.50
CA LEU A 112 -9.11 1.89 16.64
C LEU A 112 -9.36 1.22 18.00
N MET A 113 -8.40 0.43 18.51
CA MET A 113 -8.53 -0.18 19.85
C MET A 113 -8.57 0.86 20.97
N LEU A 114 -7.92 2.01 20.79
CA LEU A 114 -7.91 3.10 21.77
C LEU A 114 -9.16 4.00 21.66
N GLU A 115 -9.74 4.14 20.47
CA GLU A 115 -11.03 4.83 20.28
C GLU A 115 -12.20 4.08 20.94
N ASP A 116 -12.08 2.76 21.08
CA ASP A 116 -13.08 1.89 21.72
C ASP A 116 -13.03 1.90 23.26
N LEU A 117 -12.08 2.62 23.88
CA LEU A 117 -11.94 2.78 25.34
C LEU A 117 -12.70 3.99 25.88
#